data_AF-A0A1V1P6J1-F1
#
_entry.id   AF-A0A1V1P6J1-F1
#
_cell.length_a   1.000
_cell.length_b   1.000
_cell.length_c   1.000
_cell.angle_alpha   90.00
_cell.angle_beta   90.00
_cell.angle_gamma   90.00
#
_symmetry.space_group_name_H-M   'P 1'
#
loop_
_entity.id
_entity.type
_entity.pdbx_description
1 polymer ?
#
loop_
_entity_poly.entity_id
_entity_poly.type
_entity_poly.pdbx_seq_one_letter_code
_entity_poly.pdbx_strand_id
1 'polypeptide(L)'
;MAHKFGPLEQFPEILGRIVENDVFLRLHALNTDVQFFRKNRQEIDFIIEHAGKRIPIECKTGRLRSNALRLIRSMTEKWQSPFGILVTLNHFDFRDPGLLKIPAYLL
;
A
#
# COMPACT_ATOMS: atom_id res chain seq x y z
N MET A 1 2.65 -29.30 -3.04
CA MET A 1 1.80 -29.34 -4.25
C MET A 1 2.39 -28.38 -5.27
N ALA A 2 2.60 -28.82 -6.49
CA ALA A 2 3.28 -28.04 -7.51
C ALA A 2 2.39 -26.90 -8.01
N HIS A 3 2.77 -25.64 -7.73
CA HIS A 3 2.22 -24.48 -8.40
C HIS A 3 2.77 -24.43 -9.83
N LYS A 4 2.28 -25.32 -10.69
CA LYS A 4 2.58 -25.33 -12.12
C LYS A 4 1.73 -24.23 -12.76
N PHE A 5 2.37 -23.09 -13.00
CA PHE A 5 1.97 -21.99 -13.90
C PHE A 5 0.47 -21.90 -14.22
N GLY A 6 -0.21 -20.93 -13.62
CA GLY A 6 -1.59 -20.55 -13.94
C GLY A 6 -1.76 -19.02 -13.86
N PRO A 7 -2.91 -18.48 -14.27
CA PRO A 7 -3.17 -17.03 -14.23
C PRO A 7 -2.92 -16.46 -12.83
N LEU A 8 -2.19 -15.34 -12.73
CA LEU A 8 -1.80 -14.72 -11.44
C LEU A 8 -3.01 -14.35 -10.58
N GLU A 9 -4.15 -14.09 -11.23
CA GLU A 9 -5.43 -13.77 -10.62
C GLU A 9 -5.98 -14.93 -9.78
N GLN A 10 -5.56 -16.17 -10.08
CA GLN A 10 -5.92 -17.36 -9.30
C GLN A 10 -5.05 -17.52 -8.03
N PHE A 11 -4.00 -16.72 -7.90
CA PHE A 11 -3.07 -16.73 -6.77
C PHE A 11 -2.91 -15.32 -6.17
N PRO A 12 -3.96 -14.80 -5.50
CA PRO A 12 -4.00 -13.40 -5.04
C PRO A 12 -2.86 -13.04 -4.07
N GLU A 13 -2.35 -14.01 -3.30
CA GLU A 13 -1.20 -13.80 -2.42
C GLU A 13 0.11 -13.60 -3.20
N ILE A 14 0.30 -14.32 -4.31
CA ILE A 14 1.46 -14.15 -5.18
C ILE A 14 1.37 -12.79 -5.88
N LEU A 15 0.19 -12.45 -6.41
CA LEU A 15 -0.05 -11.15 -7.03
C LEU A 15 0.18 -9.99 -6.03
N GLY A 16 -0.29 -10.15 -4.78
CA GLY A 16 -0.02 -9.21 -3.68
C GLY A 16 1.47 -8.95 -3.50
N ARG A 17 2.27 -10.01 -3.35
CA ARG A 17 3.73 -9.91 -3.18
C ARG A 17 4.43 -9.29 -4.37
N ILE A 18 3.99 -9.58 -5.60
CA ILE A 18 4.55 -8.97 -6.81
C ILE A 18 4.29 -7.46 -6.81
N VAL A 19 3.06 -7.05 -6.50
CA VAL A 19 2.69 -5.62 -6.45
C VAL A 19 3.41 -4.90 -5.33
N GLU A 20 3.47 -5.46 -4.13
CA GLU A 20 4.23 -4.89 -3.01
C GLU A 20 5.71 -4.70 -3.38
N ASN A 21 6.33 -5.70 -4.02
CA ASN A 21 7.73 -5.61 -4.45
C ASN A 21 7.94 -4.57 -5.55
N ASP A 22 7.05 -4.48 -6.54
CA ASP A 22 7.12 -3.46 -7.59
C ASP A 22 7.00 -2.04 -7.00
N VAL A 23 6.04 -1.83 -6.08
CA VAL A 23 5.87 -0.56 -5.36
C VAL A 23 7.12 -0.23 -4.55
N PHE A 24 7.70 -1.18 -3.82
CA PHE A 24 8.95 -0.97 -3.08
C PHE A 24 10.08 -0.49 -3.98
N LEU A 25 10.29 -1.15 -5.14
CA LEU A 25 11.35 -0.79 -6.08
C LEU A 25 11.17 0.63 -6.65
N ARG A 26 9.93 1.03 -6.94
CA ARG A 26 9.59 2.38 -7.43
C ARG A 26 9.84 3.44 -6.36
N LEU A 27 9.36 3.21 -5.13
CA LEU A 27 9.59 4.13 -4.00
C LEU A 27 11.09 4.28 -3.71
N HIS A 28 11.83 3.18 -3.76
CA HIS A 28 13.29 3.20 -3.60
C HIS A 28 13.99 3.98 -4.73
N ALA A 29 13.54 3.83 -5.98
CA ALA A 29 14.09 4.57 -7.13
C ALA A 29 13.87 6.09 -7.02
N LEU A 30 12.84 6.53 -6.28
CA LEU A 30 12.58 7.93 -5.98
C LEU A 30 13.49 8.49 -4.86
N ASN A 31 14.51 7.76 -4.40
CA ASN A 31 15.40 8.12 -3.29
C ASN A 31 14.63 8.51 -2.02
N THR A 32 13.48 7.88 -1.80
CA THR A 32 12.67 8.10 -0.61
C THR A 32 13.13 7.16 0.50
N ASP A 33 13.19 7.64 1.74
CA ASP A 33 13.43 6.75 2.90
C ASP A 33 12.19 5.87 3.11
N VAL A 34 12.28 4.60 2.69
CA VAL A 34 11.20 3.63 2.78
C VAL A 34 11.36 2.81 4.05
N GLN A 35 10.40 2.92 4.96
CA GLN A 35 10.36 2.20 6.23
C GLN A 35 9.18 1.22 6.24
N PHE A 36 9.28 0.17 7.04
CA PHE A 36 8.22 -0.82 7.23
C PHE A 36 7.60 -0.68 8.62
N PHE A 37 6.29 -0.87 8.75
CA PHE A 37 5.61 -0.79 10.05
C PHE A 37 4.97 -2.10 10.46
N ARG A 38 5.38 -2.60 11.63
CA ARG A 38 4.72 -3.73 12.28
C ARG A 38 4.63 -3.49 13.78
N LYS A 39 3.40 -3.46 14.31
CA LYS A 39 3.13 -3.39 15.75
C LYS A 39 1.97 -4.29 16.13
N ASN A 40 2.20 -5.24 17.02
CA ASN A 40 1.22 -6.26 17.40
C ASN A 40 0.71 -7.03 16.16
N ARG A 41 -0.60 -7.00 15.90
CA ARG A 41 -1.27 -7.60 14.74
C ARG A 41 -1.58 -6.56 13.64
N GLN A 42 -1.01 -5.36 13.72
CA GLN A 42 -1.17 -4.31 12.74
C GLN A 42 0.10 -4.19 11.92
N GLU A 43 -0.08 -4.10 10.61
CA GLU A 43 0.98 -4.03 9.61
C GLU A 43 0.54 -3.00 8.57
N ILE A 44 1.49 -2.13 8.19
CA ILE A 44 1.38 -1.27 7.01
C ILE A 44 2.61 -1.58 6.16
N ASP A 45 2.38 -1.80 4.88
CA ASP A 45 3.42 -2.25 3.95
C ASP A 45 4.60 -1.27 3.91
N PHE A 46 4.32 0.04 3.76
CA PHE A 46 5.37 1.06 3.72
C PHE A 46 5.00 2.36 4.45
N ILE A 47 6.03 3.04 4.95
CA ILE A 47 5.99 4.44 5.34
C ILE A 47 7.06 5.14 4.50
N ILE A 48 6.70 6.25 3.89
CA ILE A 48 7.67 7.16 3.27
C ILE A 48 7.74 8.48 4.01
N GLU A 49 8.90 9.11 4.01
CA GLU A 49 9.05 10.49 4.43
C GLU A 49 9.10 11.44 3.24
N HIS A 50 8.22 12.44 3.21
CA HIS A 50 8.19 13.47 2.20
C HIS A 50 7.91 14.82 2.84
N ALA A 51 8.78 15.81 2.60
CA ALA A 51 8.65 17.16 3.17
C ALA A 51 8.44 17.18 4.70
N GLY A 52 9.14 16.30 5.44
CA GLY A 52 9.03 16.17 6.90
C GLY A 52 7.72 15.54 7.38
N LYS A 53 6.94 14.94 6.49
CA LYS A 53 5.70 14.22 6.80
C LYS A 53 5.84 12.73 6.49
N ARG A 54 5.29 11.90 7.37
CA ARG A 54 5.24 10.44 7.20
C ARG A 54 3.94 10.05 6.51
N ILE A 55 4.05 9.46 5.34
CA ILE A 55 2.90 9.03 4.53
C ILE A 55 2.81 7.50 4.59
N PRO A 56 1.74 6.93 5.19
CA PRO A 56 1.54 5.48 5.18
C PRO A 56 1.04 5.02 3.80
N ILE A 57 1.57 3.89 3.32
CA ILE A 57 1.22 3.28 2.05
C ILE A 57 0.85 1.81 2.29
N GLU A 58 -0.32 1.41 1.79
CA GLU A 58 -0.84 0.05 1.89
C GLU A 58 -1.18 -0.50 0.49
N CYS A 59 -0.68 -1.68 0.16
CA CYS A 59 -0.99 -2.39 -1.07
C CYS A 59 -2.17 -3.34 -0.88
N LYS A 60 -3.15 -3.28 -1.80
CA LYS A 60 -4.32 -4.16 -1.82
C LYS A 60 -4.65 -4.58 -3.24
N THR A 61 -4.33 -5.83 -3.55
CA THR A 61 -4.61 -6.46 -4.85
C THR A 61 -5.97 -7.14 -4.92
N GLY A 62 -6.64 -7.34 -3.77
CA GLY A 62 -7.97 -7.95 -3.68
C GLY A 62 -9.05 -7.00 -3.18
N ARG A 63 -10.22 -7.56 -2.83
CA ARG A 63 -11.31 -6.79 -2.19
C ARG A 63 -10.81 -6.10 -0.92
N LEU A 64 -11.06 -4.79 -0.84
CA LEU A 64 -10.75 -3.99 0.32
C LEU A 64 -11.50 -4.49 1.57
N ARG A 65 -10.75 -4.96 2.56
CA ARG A 65 -11.29 -5.25 3.89
C ARG A 65 -11.39 -3.95 4.67
N SER A 66 -12.51 -3.73 5.36
CA SER A 66 -12.78 -2.54 6.18
C SER A 66 -11.68 -2.25 7.22
N ASN A 67 -11.00 -3.29 7.72
CA ASN A 67 -9.94 -3.15 8.71
C ASN A 67 -8.66 -2.47 8.16
N ALA A 68 -8.29 -2.67 6.90
CA ALA A 68 -7.12 -2.04 6.30
C ALA A 68 -7.32 -0.53 6.16
N LEU A 69 -8.52 -0.13 5.72
CA LEU A 69 -8.93 1.27 5.64
C LEU A 69 -8.92 1.95 7.02
N ARG A 70 -9.31 1.24 8.08
CA ARG A 70 -9.28 1.78 9.44
C ARG A 70 -7.85 2.03 9.92
N LEU A 71 -6.93 1.11 9.64
CA LEU A 71 -5.54 1.22 10.07
C LEU A 71 -4.83 2.40 9.39
N ILE A 72 -4.89 2.48 8.06
CA ILE A 72 -4.22 3.56 7.33
C ILE A 72 -4.76 4.93 7.74
N ARG A 73 -6.08 5.07 7.94
CA ARG A 73 -6.69 6.30 8.45
C ARG A 73 -6.20 6.67 9.85
N SER A 74 -6.20 5.69 10.76
CA SER A 74 -5.73 5.91 12.14
C SER A 74 -4.26 6.34 12.17
N MET A 75 -3.43 5.83 11.25
CA MET A 75 -2.03 6.21 11.14
C MET A 75 -1.86 7.59 10.51
N THR A 76 -2.63 7.91 9.47
CA THR A 76 -2.69 9.27 8.88
C THR A 76 -3.03 10.30 9.96
N GLU A 77 -4.06 10.06 10.76
CA GLU A 77 -4.47 10.94 11.86
C GLU A 77 -3.37 11.05 12.93
N LYS A 78 -2.85 9.91 13.41
CA LYS A 78 -1.85 9.87 14.48
C LYS A 78 -0.54 10.57 14.12
N TRP A 79 -0.12 10.46 12.85
CA TRP A 79 1.14 11.04 12.38
C TRP A 79 0.96 12.43 11.78
N GLN A 80 -0.27 12.98 11.81
CA GLN A 80 -0.60 14.24 11.14
C GLN A 80 -0.12 14.22 9.68
N SER A 81 -0.26 13.06 9.04
CA SER A 81 0.03 12.89 7.62
C SER A 81 -1.04 13.64 6.83
N PRO A 82 -0.68 14.33 5.73
CA PRO A 82 -1.67 14.99 4.88
C PRO A 82 -2.68 13.99 4.29
N PHE A 83 -2.24 12.76 4.00
CA PHE A 83 -3.06 11.68 3.48
C PHE A 83 -2.37 10.32 3.70
N GLY A 84 -3.10 9.22 3.52
CA GLY A 84 -2.54 7.90 3.26
C GLY A 84 -2.65 7.53 1.79
N ILE A 85 -1.84 6.56 1.35
CA ILE A 85 -1.90 6.02 -0.01
C ILE A 85 -2.35 4.56 0.06
N LEU A 86 -3.42 4.23 -0.65
CA LEU A 86 -3.83 2.86 -0.89
C LEU A 86 -3.51 2.48 -2.33
N VAL A 87 -2.54 1.60 -2.51
CA VAL A 87 -2.21 1.04 -3.81
C VAL A 87 -3.20 -0.05 -4.17
N THR A 88 -3.83 0.07 -5.33
CA THR A 88 -4.77 -0.92 -5.87
C THR A 88 -4.26 -1.47 -7.20
N LEU A 89 -4.87 -2.51 -7.76
CA LEU A 89 -4.47 -2.99 -9.08
C LEU A 89 -4.86 -2.03 -10.21
N ASN A 90 -6.08 -1.49 -10.16
CA ASN A 90 -6.68 -0.80 -11.32
C ASN A 90 -7.69 0.29 -10.95
N HIS A 91 -7.78 0.68 -9.68
CA HIS A 91 -8.79 1.63 -9.22
C HIS A 91 -8.17 2.94 -8.73
N PHE A 92 -8.78 4.03 -9.17
CA PHE A 92 -8.41 5.38 -8.82
C PHE A 92 -9.57 6.05 -8.09
N ASP A 93 -9.31 6.61 -6.90
CA ASP A 93 -10.34 7.27 -6.08
C ASP A 93 -9.71 8.34 -5.18
N PHE A 94 -10.21 9.56 -5.33
CA PHE A 94 -9.77 10.75 -4.58
C PHE A 94 -10.91 11.49 -3.89
N ARG A 95 -12.08 10.86 -3.76
CA ARG A 95 -13.23 11.48 -3.08
C ARG A 95 -12.97 11.71 -1.60
N ASP A 96 -12.02 10.98 -1.04
CA ASP A 96 -11.57 11.13 0.32
C ASP A 96 -10.21 11.83 0.37
N PRO A 97 -10.14 13.09 0.86
CA PRO A 97 -8.90 13.83 0.91
C PRO A 97 -7.85 13.21 1.86
N GLY A 98 -8.27 12.40 2.83
CA GLY A 98 -7.36 11.72 3.77
C GLY A 98 -6.79 10.40 3.23
N LEU A 99 -7.26 9.92 2.08
CA LEU A 99 -6.85 8.64 1.52
C LEU A 99 -6.90 8.64 -0.01
N LEU A 100 -5.72 8.62 -0.63
CA LEU A 100 -5.58 8.51 -2.07
C LEU A 100 -5.56 7.04 -2.47
N LYS A 101 -6.50 6.59 -3.32
CA LYS A 101 -6.42 5.27 -3.93
C LYS A 101 -5.82 5.39 -5.32
N ILE A 102 -4.68 4.76 -5.53
CA ILE A 102 -3.95 4.83 -6.80
C ILE A 102 -3.62 3.43 -7.32
N PRO A 103 -3.72 3.17 -8.63
CA PRO A 103 -3.23 1.94 -9.22
C PRO A 103 -1.71 1.77 -9.08
N ALA A 104 -1.25 0.53 -8.90
CA ALA A 104 0.18 0.20 -8.76
C ALA A 104 1.02 0.69 -9.95
N TYR A 105 0.46 0.69 -11.16
CA TYR A 105 1.16 1.14 -12.37
C TYR A 105 1.40 2.66 -12.44
N LEU A 106 0.83 3.46 -11.53
CA LEU A 106 1.05 4.92 -11.44
C LEU A 106 2.09 5.33 -10.40
N LEU A 107 2.58 4.39 -9.58
CA LEU A 107 3.65 4.63 -8.62
C LEU A 107 5.04 4.55 -9.25
#